data_AF-A4J369-F1
#
_entry.id   AF-A4J369-F1
#
_cell.length_a   1.000
_cell.length_b   1.000
_cell.length_c   1.000
_cell.angle_alpha   90.00
_cell.angle_beta   90.00
_cell.angle_gamma   90.00
#
_symmetry.space_group_name_H-M   'P 1'
#
loop_
_entity.id
_entity.type
_entity.pdbx_description
1 polymer ?
#
loop_
_entity_poly.entity_id
_entity_poly.type
_entity_poly.pdbx_seq_one_letter_code
_entity_poly.pdbx_strand_id
1 'polypeptide(L)'
;MLTEVITPDEIAKKKGQTEAGRLWDVLWMCSVAARCSKGQAEIRFKLEVVKGKCREFVKLKALCHPGDKEEPVITIMLPDED
;
A
#
# COMPACT_ATOMS: atom_id res chain seq x y z
N MET A 1 9.53 0.20 7.38
CA MET A 1 8.96 1.30 6.55
C MET A 1 7.74 0.83 5.76
N LEU A 2 7.82 0.21 4.57
CA LEU A 2 6.64 -0.43 3.92
C LEU A 2 6.40 -1.88 4.36
N THR A 3 7.47 -2.64 4.64
CA THR A 3 7.39 -4.01 5.15
C THR A 3 6.60 -4.13 6.45
N GLU A 4 6.62 -3.12 7.31
CA GLU A 4 5.80 -3.08 8.53
C GLU A 4 4.30 -2.86 8.27
N VAL A 5 3.96 -2.31 7.10
CA VAL A 5 2.56 -2.19 6.67
C VAL A 5 2.04 -3.58 6.31
N ILE A 6 2.81 -4.35 5.54
CA ILE A 6 2.39 -5.66 4.98
C ILE A 6 2.58 -6.79 6.00
N THR A 7 3.69 -6.82 6.73
CA THR A 7 3.98 -7.87 7.70
C THR A 7 3.31 -7.57 9.04
N PRO A 8 2.33 -8.38 9.47
CA PRO A 8 1.67 -8.18 10.75
C PRO A 8 2.60 -8.50 11.93
N ASP A 9 2.49 -7.72 12.99
CA ASP A 9 3.08 -8.07 14.29
C ASP A 9 2.36 -9.29 14.91
N GLU A 10 2.94 -9.88 15.96
CA GLU A 10 2.39 -11.08 16.62
C GLU A 10 0.99 -10.87 17.22
N ILE A 11 0.67 -9.64 17.65
CA ILE A 11 -0.66 -9.32 18.20
C ILE A 11 -1.69 -9.30 17.06
N ALA A 12 -1.33 -8.73 15.91
CA ALA A 12 -2.16 -8.68 14.72
C ALA A 12 -2.37 -10.08 14.13
N LYS A 13 -1.33 -10.93 14.09
CA LYS A 13 -1.44 -12.34 13.68
C LYS A 13 -2.44 -13.11 14.55
N LYS A 14 -2.37 -12.96 15.88
CA LYS A 14 -3.35 -13.56 16.82
C LYS A 14 -4.79 -13.08 16.60
N LYS A 15 -4.98 -11.92 15.95
CA LYS A 15 -6.28 -11.36 15.56
C LYS A 15 -6.69 -11.72 14.13
N GLY A 16 -5.96 -12.61 13.46
CA GLY A 16 -6.29 -13.11 12.12
C GLY A 16 -5.69 -12.30 10.97
N GLN A 17 -4.85 -11.29 11.23
CA GLN A 17 -4.16 -10.56 10.16
C GLN A 17 -3.07 -11.44 9.53
N THR A 18 -3.01 -11.45 8.20
CA THR A 18 -2.00 -12.19 7.42
C THR A 18 -1.30 -11.24 6.45
N GLU A 19 -0.10 -11.61 5.98
CA GLU A 19 0.62 -10.82 4.98
C GLU A 19 -0.17 -10.71 3.68
N ALA A 20 -0.81 -11.81 3.23
CA ALA A 20 -1.67 -11.81 2.05
C ALA A 20 -2.87 -10.88 2.22
N GLY A 21 -3.52 -10.87 3.39
CA GLY A 21 -4.63 -9.96 3.68
C GLY A 21 -4.20 -8.49 3.70
N ARG A 22 -3.07 -8.18 4.33
CA ARG A 22 -2.56 -6.81 4.35
C ARG A 22 -2.09 -6.32 2.98
N LEU A 23 -1.47 -7.20 2.19
CA LEU A 23 -1.12 -6.90 0.81
C LEU A 23 -2.38 -6.62 -0.01
N TRP A 24 -3.43 -7.42 0.20
CA TRP A 24 -4.73 -7.18 -0.42
C TRP A 24 -5.29 -5.80 -0.08
N ASP A 25 -5.23 -5.38 1.19
CA ASP A 25 -5.69 -4.06 1.61
C ASP A 25 -4.93 -2.93 0.88
N VAL A 26 -3.61 -3.05 0.74
CA VAL A 26 -2.77 -2.08 0.00
C VAL A 26 -3.21 -2.02 -1.47
N LEU A 27 -3.30 -3.18 -2.15
CA LEU A 27 -3.64 -3.26 -3.57
C LEU A 27 -5.07 -2.76 -3.83
N TRP A 28 -6.01 -3.12 -2.96
CA TRP A 28 -7.40 -2.68 -3.07
C TRP A 28 -7.52 -1.17 -2.91
N MET A 29 -6.91 -0.59 -1.88
CA MET A 29 -6.95 0.85 -1.64
C MET A 29 -6.23 1.64 -2.76
N CYS A 30 -5.13 1.12 -3.28
CA CYS A 30 -4.48 1.68 -4.47
C CYS A 30 -5.42 1.65 -5.68
N SER A 31 -6.10 0.51 -5.92
CA SER A 31 -7.05 0.36 -7.02
C SER A 31 -8.24 1.33 -6.91
N VAL A 32 -8.76 1.54 -5.70
CA VAL A 32 -9.81 2.53 -5.43
C VAL A 32 -9.31 3.95 -5.75
N ALA A 33 -8.13 4.32 -5.26
CA ALA A 33 -7.57 5.64 -5.51
C ALA A 33 -7.27 5.88 -7.01
N ALA A 34 -6.72 4.89 -7.71
CA ALA A 34 -6.43 4.96 -9.14
C ALA A 34 -7.67 5.30 -9.98
N ARG A 35 -8.84 4.74 -9.64
CA ARG A 35 -10.11 5.04 -10.32
C ARG A 35 -10.54 6.50 -10.16
N CYS A 36 -10.15 7.15 -9.08
CA CYS A 36 -10.44 8.56 -8.78
C CYS A 36 -9.38 9.53 -9.33
N SER A 37 -8.17 9.05 -9.66
CA SER A 37 -7.01 9.85 -10.06
C SER A 37 -6.73 9.78 -11.57
N LYS A 38 -7.76 9.74 -12.42
CA LYS A 38 -7.60 9.62 -13.87
C LYS A 38 -6.72 10.74 -14.44
N GLY A 39 -5.73 10.36 -15.25
CA GLY A 39 -4.80 11.29 -15.89
C GLY A 39 -3.70 11.85 -14.97
N GLN A 40 -3.60 11.38 -13.73
CA GLN A 40 -2.51 11.74 -12.82
C GLN A 40 -1.36 10.73 -12.95
N ALA A 41 -0.13 11.23 -12.98
CA ALA A 41 1.07 10.38 -12.98
C ALA A 41 1.33 9.74 -11.60
N GLU A 42 0.84 10.38 -10.53
CA GLU A 42 0.99 9.93 -9.15
C GLU A 42 -0.36 9.73 -8.48
N ILE A 43 -0.53 8.58 -7.84
CA ILE A 43 -1.73 8.21 -7.09
C ILE A 43 -1.38 8.21 -5.61
N ARG A 44 -2.00 9.09 -4.83
CA ARG A 44 -1.84 9.14 -3.36
C ARG A 44 -3.04 8.53 -2.66
N PHE A 45 -2.79 7.73 -1.63
CA PHE A 45 -3.84 7.15 -0.82
C PHE A 45 -3.42 6.97 0.63
N LYS A 46 -4.41 6.71 1.50
CA LYS A 46 -4.20 6.42 2.92
C LYS A 46 -4.70 5.00 3.19
N LEU A 47 -3.97 4.28 4.02
CA LEU A 47 -4.30 2.96 4.48
C LEU A 47 -4.42 2.98 6.01
N GLU A 48 -5.52 2.45 6.55
CA GLU A 48 -5.64 2.22 7.99
C GLU A 48 -4.95 0.90 8.33
N VAL A 49 -3.95 0.94 9.20
CA VAL A 49 -3.17 -0.24 9.62
C VAL A 49 -3.34 -0.42 11.12
N VAL A 50 -3.50 -1.67 11.55
CA VAL A 50 -3.54 -2.02 12.97
C VAL A 50 -2.15 -2.46 13.42
N LYS A 51 -1.56 -1.75 14.39
CA LYS A 51 -0.31 -2.13 15.06
C LYS A 51 -0.60 -2.36 16.55
N GLY A 52 -0.50 -3.60 17.00
CA GLY A 52 -0.89 -4.02 18.34
C GLY A 52 -2.35 -3.70 18.71
N LYS A 53 -2.54 -2.65 19.52
CA LYS A 53 -3.86 -2.11 19.93
C LYS A 53 -4.21 -0.77 19.27
N CYS A 54 -3.28 -0.19 18.53
CA CYS A 54 -3.45 1.12 17.90
C CYS A 54 -3.87 0.96 16.43
N ARG A 55 -4.60 1.95 15.94
CA ARG A 55 -4.90 2.13 14.52
C ARG A 55 -4.18 3.38 14.04
N GLU A 56 -3.49 3.28 12.92
CA GLU A 56 -2.76 4.39 12.33
C GLU A 56 -3.09 4.51 10.85
N PHE A 57 -3.05 5.74 10.33
CA PHE A 57 -3.12 5.96 8.89
C PHE A 57 -1.72 6.10 8.31
N VAL A 58 -1.37 5.20 7.41
CA VAL A 58 -0.15 5.29 6.61
C VAL A 58 -0.50 5.93 5.27
N LYS A 59 0.27 6.95 4.88
CA LYS A 59 0.16 7.54 3.54
C LYS A 59 1.06 6.76 2.60
N LEU A 60 0.58 6.49 1.39
CA LEU A 60 1.33 5.83 0.33
C LEU A 60 1.14 6.59 -0.98
N LYS A 61 2.12 6.48 -1.86
CA LYS A 61 2.01 6.88 -3.28
C LYS A 61 2.24 5.67 -4.18
N ALA A 62 1.64 5.72 -5.36
CA ALA A 62 1.88 4.77 -6.44
C ALA A 62 2.21 5.51 -7.73
N LEU A 63 3.19 5.00 -8.47
CA LEU A 63 3.62 5.47 -9.78
C LEU A 63 3.52 4.32 -10.78
N CYS A 64 3.07 4.61 -11.99
CA CYS A 64 3.15 3.66 -13.12
C CYS A 64 4.26 4.12 -14.06
N HIS A 65 5.25 3.26 -14.30
CA HIS A 65 6.40 3.55 -15.15
C HIS A 65 6.80 2.31 -15.98
N PRO A 66 7.65 2.47 -17.00
CA PRO A 66 8.18 1.33 -17.76
C PRO A 66 9.06 0.43 -16.89
N GLY A 67 8.91 -0.87 -17.04
CA GLY A 67 9.84 -1.90 -16.56
C GLY A 67 10.96 -2.17 -17.57
N ASP A 68 11.80 -3.16 -17.26
CA ASP A 68 12.96 -3.54 -18.06
C ASP A 68 12.61 -4.03 -19.48
N LYS A 69 11.37 -4.46 -19.71
CA LYS A 69 10.84 -4.90 -21.00
C LYS A 69 9.74 -3.96 -21.50
N GLU A 70 9.77 -2.71 -21.06
CA GLU A 70 8.77 -1.68 -21.38
C GLU A 70 7.34 -2.03 -20.91
N GLU A 71 7.19 -3.03 -20.04
CA GLU A 71 5.91 -3.37 -19.44
C GLU A 71 5.50 -2.32 -18.39
N PRO A 72 4.21 -2.04 -18.20
CA PRO A 72 3.77 -1.15 -17.14
C PRO A 72 4.04 -1.78 -15.77
N VAL A 73 4.84 -1.10 -14.95
CA VAL A 73 5.14 -1.48 -13.56
C VAL A 73 4.54 -0.44 -12.62
N ILE A 74 3.82 -0.92 -11.61
CA ILE A 74 3.31 -0.07 -10.52
C ILE A 74 4.23 -0.23 -9.33
N THR A 75 4.87 0.87 -8.93
CA THR A 75 5.67 0.94 -7.71
C THR A 75 4.87 1.66 -6.63
N ILE A 76 4.65 0.99 -5.49
CA ILE A 76 3.96 1.53 -4.30
C ILE A 76 4.99 1.78 -3.20
N MET A 77 5.00 2.98 -2.65
CA MET A 77 6.03 3.42 -1.70
C MET A 77 5.48 4.49 -0.74
N LEU A 78 6.29 4.88 0.25
CA LEU A 78 5.99 6.04 1.09
C LEU A 78 6.06 7.33 0.26
N PRO A 79 5.39 8.42 0.68
CA PRO A 79 5.32 9.65 -0.10
C PRO A 79 6.70 10.29 -0.36
N ASP A 80 7.63 10.10 0.58
CA ASP A 80 8.95 10.71 0.60
C ASP A 80 10.04 9.79 0.02
N GLU A 81 9.69 8.58 -0.43
CA GLU A 81 10.58 7.67 -1.16
C GLU A 81 10.49 7.96 -2.66
N ASP A 82 11.60 8.00 -3.39
CA ASP A 82 11.68 8.14 -4.85
C ASP A 82 12.53 7.01 -5.47
#